data_AF-U5NBA0-F1
#
_entry.id   AF-U5NBA0-F1
#
_cell.length_a   1.000
_cell.length_b   1.000
_cell.length_c   1.000
_cell.angle_alpha   90.00
_cell.angle_beta   90.00
_cell.angle_gamma   90.00
#
_symmetry.space_group_name_H-M   'P 1'
#
loop_
_entity.id
_entity.type
_entity.pdbx_description
1 polymer ?
#
loop_
_entity_poly.entity_id
_entity_poly.type
_entity_poly.pdbx_seq_one_letter_code
_entity_poly.pdbx_strand_id
1 'polypeptide(L)' 'MTNLSLRGRFGLPEGSSNTVSQIITATMEQGLVKGDPNAPDSRRYARYIPAWA' A
#
# COMPACT_ATOMS: atom_id res chain seq x y z
N MET A 1 1.46 5.89 -4.25
CA MET A 1 0.44 4.81 -4.30
C MET A 1 -0.33 4.81 -3.00
N THR A 2 -1.66 4.69 -3.05
CA THR A 2 -2.56 4.57 -1.88
C THR A 2 -3.05 3.13 -1.75
N ASN A 3 -3.65 2.77 -0.61
CA ASN A 3 -4.29 1.46 -0.43
C ASN A 3 -5.30 1.13 -1.56
N LEU A 4 -6.06 2.13 -2.02
CA LEU A 4 -7.03 1.98 -3.11
C LEU A 4 -6.35 1.67 -4.46
N SER A 5 -5.31 2.42 -4.81
CA SER A 5 -4.58 2.19 -6.07
C SER A 5 -3.76 0.90 -6.05
N LEU A 6 -3.24 0.48 -4.88
CA LEU A 6 -2.60 -0.83 -4.70
C LEU A 6 -3.61 -1.96 -4.90
N ARG A 7 -4.79 -1.86 -4.27
CA ARG A 7 -5.90 -2.81 -4.46
C ARG A 7 -6.26 -3.00 -5.93
N GLY A 8 -6.42 -1.88 -6.67
CA GLY A 8 -6.71 -1.92 -8.11
C GLY A 8 -5.59 -2.55 -8.94
N ARG A 9 -4.31 -2.28 -8.62
CA ARG A 9 -3.15 -2.89 -9.30
C ARG A 9 -3.04 -4.39 -9.09
N PHE A 10 -3.44 -4.89 -7.92
CA PHE A 10 -3.43 -6.32 -7.61
C PHE A 10 -4.68 -7.06 -8.08
N GLY A 11 -5.64 -6.38 -8.70
CA GLY A 11 -6.88 -7.00 -9.19
C GLY A 11 -7.79 -7.53 -8.06
N LEU A 12 -7.69 -6.95 -6.86
CA LEU A 12 -8.40 -7.45 -5.68
C LEU A 12 -9.84 -6.92 -5.61
N PRO A 13 -10.85 -7.77 -5.31
CA PRO A 13 -12.22 -7.33 -5.14
C PRO A 13 -12.40 -6.44 -3.90
N GLU A 14 -13.29 -5.45 -3.96
CA GLU A 14 -13.47 -4.43 -2.91
C GLU A 14 -13.79 -5.00 -1.52
N GLY A 15 -14.47 -6.16 -1.46
CA GLY A 15 -14.85 -6.83 -0.22
C GLY A 15 -13.67 -7.43 0.58
N SER A 16 -12.46 -7.49 0.00
CA SER A 16 -11.30 -8.16 0.62
C SER A 16 -10.38 -7.18 1.36
N SER A 17 -10.93 -6.30 2.19
CA SER A 17 -10.15 -5.27 2.89
C SER A 17 -9.01 -5.85 3.74
N ASN A 18 -9.23 -7.00 4.40
CA ASN A 18 -8.20 -7.66 5.20
C ASN A 18 -7.04 -8.19 4.34
N THR A 19 -7.37 -8.88 3.24
CA THR A 19 -6.38 -9.40 2.27
C THR A 19 -5.54 -8.27 1.67
N VAL A 20 -6.16 -7.13 1.37
CA VAL A 20 -5.47 -5.94 0.86
C VAL A 20 -4.46 -5.44 1.88
N SER A 21 -4.86 -5.31 3.15
CA SER A 21 -3.94 -4.91 4.23
C SER A 21 -2.77 -5.89 4.36
N GLN A 22 -3.04 -7.20 4.34
CA GLN A 22 -2.00 -8.24 4.41
C GLN A 22 -1.00 -8.15 3.25
N ILE A 23 -1.49 -7.94 2.01
CA ILE A 23 -0.64 -7.81 0.83
C ILE A 23 0.23 -6.56 0.93
N ILE A 24 -0.32 -5.43 1.38
CA ILE A 24 0.45 -4.19 1.53
C ILE A 24 1.55 -4.37 2.57
N THR A 25 1.24 -4.98 3.71
CA THR A 25 2.25 -5.33 4.73
C THR A 25 3.33 -6.25 4.17
N ALA A 26 2.95 -7.36 3.53
CA ALA A 26 3.91 -8.29 2.94
C ALA A 26 4.81 -7.63 1.87
N THR A 27 4.25 -6.72 1.06
CA THR A 27 4.99 -5.98 0.03
C THR A 27 5.99 -4.99 0.64
N MET A 28 5.65 -4.38 1.78
CA MET A 28 6.56 -3.54 2.56
C MET A 28 7.68 -4.36 3.21
N GLU A 29 7.36 -5.52 3.79
CA GLU A 29 8.34 -6.43 4.40
C GLU A 29 9.34 -6.98 3.38
N GLN A 30 8.89 -7.23 2.15
CA GLN A 30 9.76 -7.61 1.02
C GLN A 30 10.62 -6.45 0.50
N GLY A 31 10.42 -5.23 0.98
CA GLY A 31 11.18 -4.06 0.54
C GLY A 31 10.88 -3.64 -0.90
N LEU A 32 9.69 -3.98 -1.43
CA LEU A 32 9.28 -3.57 -2.79
C LEU A 32 8.65 -2.17 -2.80
N VAL A 33 7.98 -1.81 -1.70
CA VAL A 33 7.39 -0.48 -1.48
C VAL A 33 7.75 0.03 -0.09
N LYS A 34 7.91 1.35 0.04
CA LYS A 34 8.16 2.04 1.31
C LYS A 34 7.13 3.15 1.53
N GLY A 35 6.96 3.57 2.78
CA GLY A 35 6.14 4.75 3.08
C GLY A 35 6.69 5.99 2.37
N ASP A 36 5.80 6.80 1.80
CA ASP A 36 6.14 8.11 1.23
C ASP A 36 6.47 9.07 2.38
N PRO A 37 7.72 9.57 2.48
CA PRO A 37 8.11 10.50 3.56
C PRO A 37 7.38 11.85 3.48
N ASN A 38 6.78 12.17 2.32
CA ASN A 38 5.99 13.39 2.12
C ASN A 38 4.49 13.15 2.37
N ALA A 39 4.10 11.97 2.84
CA ALA A 39 2.74 11.69 3.24
C ALA A 39 2.46 12.25 4.65
N PRO A 40 1.22 12.70 4.91
CA PRO A 40 0.80 12.98 6.27
C PRO A 40 0.87 11.69 7.09
N ASP A 41 1.12 11.80 8.39
CA ASP A 41 1.20 10.68 9.35
C ASP A 41 -0.16 9.99 9.63
N SER A 42 -1.14 10.23 8.75
CA SER A 42 -2.47 9.64 8.82
C SER A 42 -2.52 8.31 8.08
N ARG A 43 -2.85 7.25 8.81
CA ARG A 43 -3.12 5.92 8.23
C ARG A 43 -4.16 5.94 7.09
N ARG A 44 -5.13 6.87 7.12
CA ARG A 44 -6.15 7.01 6.06
C ARG A 44 -5.57 7.60 4.78
N TYR A 45 -4.57 8.47 4.90
CA TYR A 45 -3.91 9.16 3.79
C TYR A 45 -2.50 8.62 3.51
N ALA A 46 -2.19 7.43 4.03
CA ALA A 46 -0.92 6.76 3.82
C ALA A 46 -0.64 6.64 2.31
N ARG A 47 0.54 7.08 1.92
CA ARG A 47 1.07 6.91 0.58
C ARG A 47 2.31 6.03 0.64
N TYR A 48 2.48 5.25 -0.39
CA TYR A 48 3.58 4.33 -0.61
C TYR A 48 4.26 4.68 -1.93
N ILE A 49 5.58 4.60 -1.96
CA ILE A 49 6.40 4.74 -3.16
C ILE A 49 7.15 3.43 -3.40
N PRO A 50 7.56 3.13 -4.65
CA PRO A 50 8.45 2.00 -4.89
C PRO A 50 9.74 2.16 -4.08
N ALA A 51 10.32 1.06 -3.62
CA ALA A 51 11.52 1.15 -2.77
C ALA A 51 12.72 1.79 -3.50
N TRP A 52 12.77 1.65 -4.83
CA TRP A 52 13.77 2.22 -5.73
C TRP A 52 13.50 3.67 -6.16
N ALA A 53 12.41 4.28 -5.68
CA ALA A 53 12.06 5.68 -5.96
C ALA A 53 12.57 6.65 -4.89
#